data_AF-A0A4Z0QRI7-F1
#
_entry.id   AF-A0A4Z0QRI7-F1
#
_cell.length_a   1.000
_cell.length_b   1.000
_cell.length_c   1.000
_cell.angle_alpha   90.00
_cell.angle_beta   90.00
_cell.angle_gamma   90.00
#
_symmetry.space_group_name_H-M   'P 1'
#
loop_
_entity.id
_entity.type
_entity.pdbx_description
1 polymer ?
#
loop_
_entity_poly.entity_id
_entity_poly.type
_entity_poly.pdbx_seq_one_letter_code
_entity_poly.pdbx_strand_id
1 'polypeptide(L)'
;MAIRIDAPHQTPTSNLDSSNSLERSNDFSGVLSKTQKIQRLELRAFLDRLETQGKKLAHSLSIRDLKDFRDMVKSFLRSTFGQSREMQEESSWDAQGRPKVMARIAKIDQSLDELGKQLLDQQAKPLEVLTKIDEIRGLIVDLFA
;
A
#
# COMPACT_ATOMS: atom_id res chain seq x y z
N MET A 1 4.01 -49.83 45.97
CA MET A 1 2.64 -49.56 46.47
C MET A 1 2.44 -48.05 46.44
N ALA A 2 1.28 -47.57 45.97
CA ALA A 2 0.85 -46.16 45.97
C ALA A 2 1.82 -45.10 45.39
N ILE A 3 1.78 -44.92 44.06
CA ILE A 3 2.10 -43.62 43.43
C ILE A 3 0.92 -42.67 43.72
N ARG A 4 1.20 -41.42 44.11
CA ARG A 4 0.23 -40.32 44.14
C ARG A 4 0.75 -39.20 43.25
N ILE A 5 0.20 -39.14 42.04
CA ILE A 5 0.35 -38.00 41.12
C ILE A 5 -0.73 -37.00 41.54
N ASP A 6 -0.34 -35.78 41.90
CA ASP A 6 -1.30 -34.71 42.16
C ASP A 6 -1.98 -34.25 40.87
N ALA A 7 -3.27 -33.94 40.97
CA ALA A 7 -4.15 -33.76 39.81
C ALA A 7 -3.90 -32.41 39.10
N PRO A 8 -4.09 -32.32 37.77
CA PRO A 8 -3.99 -31.06 37.07
C PRO A 8 -5.08 -30.09 37.51
N HIS A 9 -4.70 -28.85 37.85
CA HIS A 9 -5.65 -27.77 38.07
C HIS A 9 -6.47 -27.52 36.80
N GLN A 10 -7.77 -27.81 36.87
CA GLN A 10 -8.73 -27.40 35.87
C GLN A 10 -8.90 -25.88 35.92
N THR A 11 -8.46 -25.18 34.87
CA THR A 11 -8.91 -23.81 34.62
C THR A 11 -10.43 -23.84 34.39
N PRO A 12 -11.23 -23.00 35.07
CA PRO A 12 -12.68 -23.00 34.88
C PRO A 12 -12.99 -22.67 33.42
N THR A 13 -13.64 -23.61 32.72
CA THR A 13 -14.12 -23.40 31.37
C THR A 13 -15.21 -22.33 31.39
N SER A 14 -14.90 -21.15 30.84
CA SER A 14 -15.90 -20.11 30.60
C SER A 14 -17.01 -20.67 29.74
N ASN A 15 -18.23 -20.79 30.29
CA ASN A 15 -19.40 -21.21 29.53
C ASN A 15 -19.64 -20.22 28.37
N LEU A 16 -19.40 -20.68 27.15
CA LEU A 16 -19.64 -19.92 25.93
C LEU A 16 -21.14 -19.83 25.68
N ASP A 17 -21.74 -18.74 26.16
CA ASP A 17 -23.07 -18.31 25.73
C ASP A 17 -23.06 -18.12 24.21
N SER A 18 -23.58 -19.12 23.52
CA SER A 18 -23.51 -19.25 22.06
C SER A 18 -24.57 -18.42 21.35
N SER A 19 -25.34 -17.62 22.08
CA SER A 19 -26.46 -16.81 21.58
C SER A 19 -26.02 -15.44 21.04
N ASN A 20 -24.85 -14.94 21.47
CA ASN A 20 -24.38 -13.57 21.20
C ASN A 20 -23.15 -13.50 20.24
N SER A 21 -22.74 -14.63 19.68
CA SER A 21 -21.59 -14.73 18.76
C SER A 21 -21.93 -14.24 17.34
N LEU A 22 -23.15 -14.52 16.88
CA LEU A 22 -23.62 -14.20 15.53
C LEU A 22 -23.77 -12.68 15.32
N GLU A 23 -24.40 -11.97 16.26
CA GLU A 23 -24.53 -10.50 16.23
C GLU A 23 -23.17 -9.79 16.15
N ARG A 24 -22.20 -10.17 17.01
CA ARG A 24 -20.83 -9.63 16.98
C ARG A 24 -20.07 -9.94 15.69
N SER A 25 -20.34 -11.07 15.06
CA SER A 25 -19.70 -11.44 13.78
C SER A 25 -20.14 -10.52 12.62
N ASN A 26 -21.42 -10.13 12.61
CA ASN A 26 -21.96 -9.15 11.66
C ASN A 26 -21.38 -7.75 11.89
N ASP A 27 -21.23 -7.33 13.15
CA ASP A 27 -20.69 -6.01 13.49
C ASP A 27 -19.22 -5.86 13.04
N PHE A 28 -18.37 -6.87 13.30
CA PHE A 28 -16.99 -6.90 12.79
C PHE A 28 -16.92 -6.91 11.25
N SER A 29 -17.78 -7.68 10.58
CA SER A 29 -17.88 -7.70 9.11
C SER A 29 -18.34 -6.34 8.55
N GLY A 30 -19.27 -5.67 9.24
CA GLY A 30 -19.70 -4.30 8.95
C GLY A 30 -18.55 -3.29 9.04
N VAL A 31 -17.77 -3.35 10.12
CA VAL A 31 -16.58 -2.49 10.30
C VAL A 31 -15.52 -2.78 9.24
N LEU A 32 -15.20 -4.05 8.96
CA LEU A 32 -14.20 -4.44 7.97
C LEU A 32 -14.58 -3.97 6.55
N SER A 33 -15.83 -4.20 6.14
CA SER A 33 -16.32 -3.77 4.82
C SER A 33 -16.41 -2.25 4.70
N LYS A 34 -16.66 -1.51 5.79
CA LYS A 34 -16.58 -0.05 5.85
C LYS A 34 -15.14 0.44 5.68
N THR A 35 -14.17 -0.17 6.35
CA THR A 35 -12.73 0.14 6.22
C THR A 35 -12.23 -0.08 4.79
N GLN A 36 -12.58 -1.22 4.17
CA GLN A 36 -12.23 -1.50 2.76
C GLN A 36 -12.84 -0.47 1.79
N LYS A 37 -14.07 0.00 2.04
CA LYS A 37 -14.69 1.08 1.24
C LYS A 37 -13.93 2.40 1.40
N ILE A 38 -13.50 2.76 2.60
CA ILE A 38 -12.71 3.98 2.87
C ILE A 38 -11.39 3.93 2.09
N GLN A 39 -10.62 2.84 2.20
CA GLN A 39 -9.34 2.68 1.48
C GLN A 39 -9.51 2.81 -0.05
N ARG A 40 -10.59 2.26 -0.62
CA ARG A 40 -10.90 2.41 -2.05
C ARG A 40 -11.25 3.84 -2.44
N LEU A 41 -11.93 4.59 -1.57
CA LEU A 41 -12.25 6.00 -1.80
C LEU A 41 -10.99 6.88 -1.71
N GLU A 42 -10.09 6.61 -0.76
CA GLU A 42 -8.80 7.29 -0.63
C GLU A 42 -7.90 7.03 -1.85
N LEU A 43 -7.78 5.78 -2.30
CA LEU A 43 -7.07 5.43 -3.53
C LEU A 43 -7.65 6.16 -4.74
N ARG A 44 -8.98 6.18 -4.91
CA ARG A 44 -9.62 6.89 -6.02
C ARG A 44 -9.33 8.39 -5.97
N ALA A 45 -9.51 9.03 -4.81
CA ALA A 45 -9.23 10.45 -4.62
C ALA A 45 -7.75 10.79 -4.79
N PHE A 46 -6.84 9.84 -4.57
CA PHE A 46 -5.43 9.98 -4.92
C PHE A 46 -5.18 9.87 -6.43
N LEU A 47 -5.77 8.88 -7.11
CA LEU A 47 -5.64 8.70 -8.57
C LEU A 47 -6.18 9.90 -9.36
N ASP A 48 -7.27 10.53 -8.91
CA ASP A 48 -7.82 11.74 -9.52
C ASP A 48 -6.86 12.95 -9.36
N ARG A 49 -6.16 13.06 -8.22
CA ARG A 49 -5.09 14.06 -8.00
C ARG A 49 -3.84 13.75 -8.83
N LEU A 50 -3.46 12.47 -8.92
CA LEU A 50 -2.34 11.98 -9.73
C LEU A 50 -2.51 12.38 -11.20
N GLU A 51 -3.71 12.16 -11.75
CA GLU A 51 -4.06 12.55 -13.12
C GLU A 51 -4.01 14.08 -13.31
N THR A 52 -4.52 14.86 -12.34
CA THR A 52 -4.53 16.33 -12.40
C THR A 52 -3.12 16.92 -12.34
N GLN A 53 -2.30 16.51 -11.37
CA GLN A 53 -0.91 16.96 -11.23
C GLN A 53 -0.03 16.42 -12.37
N GLY A 54 -0.32 15.22 -12.88
CA GLY A 54 0.34 14.64 -14.04
C GLY A 54 0.11 15.45 -15.32
N LYS A 55 -1.15 15.82 -15.62
CA LYS A 55 -1.47 16.72 -16.75
C LYS A 55 -0.79 18.08 -16.62
N LYS A 56 -0.73 18.63 -15.39
CA LYS A 56 0.01 19.87 -15.11
C LYS A 56 1.50 19.74 -15.44
N LEU A 57 2.14 18.67 -14.97
CA LEU A 57 3.56 18.37 -15.24
C LEU A 57 3.83 18.15 -16.73
N ALA A 58 2.99 17.37 -17.43
CA ALA A 58 3.12 17.16 -18.87
C ALA A 58 3.00 18.45 -19.70
N HIS A 59 2.24 19.45 -19.20
CA HIS A 59 2.09 20.74 -19.84
C HIS A 59 3.20 21.74 -19.50
N SER A 60 3.60 21.83 -18.23
CA SER A 60 4.61 22.80 -17.79
C SER A 60 6.05 22.35 -18.05
N LEU A 61 6.28 21.04 -18.12
CA LEU A 61 7.58 20.37 -18.16
C LEU A 61 8.56 20.90 -17.08
N SER A 62 8.02 21.36 -15.94
CA SER A 62 8.81 22.03 -14.91
C SER A 62 9.37 21.06 -13.87
N ILE A 63 10.66 21.22 -13.55
CA ILE A 63 11.33 20.53 -12.43
C ILE A 63 10.57 20.76 -11.10
N ARG A 64 9.91 21.92 -10.94
CA ARG A 64 9.09 22.20 -9.75
C ARG A 64 7.86 21.29 -9.68
N ASP A 65 7.12 21.19 -10.78
CA ASP A 65 5.93 20.33 -10.84
C ASP A 65 6.29 18.84 -10.75
N LEU A 66 7.47 18.44 -11.25
CA LEU A 66 8.04 17.10 -11.08
C LEU A 66 8.32 16.79 -9.61
N LYS A 67 8.94 17.73 -8.89
CA LYS A 67 9.19 17.59 -7.46
C LYS A 67 7.87 17.44 -6.70
N ASP A 68 6.91 18.32 -6.96
CA ASP A 68 5.60 18.29 -6.28
C ASP A 68 4.82 16.99 -6.60
N PHE A 69 4.90 16.50 -7.86
CA PHE A 69 4.34 15.20 -8.25
C PHE A 69 5.01 14.02 -7.53
N ARG A 70 6.35 13.98 -7.50
CA ARG A 70 7.15 12.95 -6.80
C ARG A 70 6.85 12.94 -5.30
N ASP A 71 6.84 14.10 -4.66
CA ASP A 71 6.60 14.25 -3.22
C ASP A 71 5.17 13.80 -2.85
N MET A 72 4.19 14.09 -3.71
CA MET A 72 2.81 13.61 -3.57
C MET A 72 2.75 12.08 -3.65
N VAL A 73 3.33 11.45 -4.67
CA VAL A 73 3.33 9.97 -4.83
C VAL A 73 4.03 9.30 -3.65
N LYS A 74 5.26 9.72 -3.31
CA LYS A 74 6.02 9.14 -2.20
C LYS A 74 5.32 9.34 -0.85
N SER A 75 4.59 10.44 -0.67
CA SER A 75 3.81 10.69 0.56
C SER A 75 2.57 9.83 0.66
N PHE A 76 1.86 9.59 -0.45
CA PHE A 76 0.75 8.65 -0.49
C PHE A 76 1.22 7.23 -0.15
N LEU A 77 2.22 6.70 -0.88
CA LEU A 77 2.76 5.35 -0.64
C LEU A 77 3.22 5.16 0.82
N ARG A 78 3.90 6.16 1.39
CA ARG A 78 4.31 6.15 2.80
C ARG A 78 3.15 6.21 3.79
N SER A 79 2.05 6.91 3.46
CA SER A 79 0.86 6.94 4.31
C SER A 79 0.06 5.63 4.27
N THR A 80 0.02 4.95 3.12
CA THR A 80 -0.75 3.71 2.96
C THR A 80 0.02 2.47 3.44
N PHE A 81 1.31 2.38 3.14
CA PHE A 81 2.14 1.19 3.45
C PHE A 81 3.11 1.41 4.63
N GLY A 82 3.11 2.59 5.23
CA GLY A 82 3.93 2.95 6.40
C GLY A 82 5.39 3.31 6.08
N GLN A 83 6.14 3.67 7.12
CA GLN A 83 7.61 3.71 7.06
C GLN A 83 8.16 2.34 7.47
N SER A 84 8.50 1.48 6.50
CA SER A 84 9.24 0.23 6.75
C SER A 84 10.74 0.49 7.02
N ARG A 85 11.04 1.42 7.93
CA ARG A 85 12.39 1.57 8.47
C ARG A 85 12.69 0.32 9.29
N GLU A 86 13.84 -0.29 9.03
CA GLU A 86 14.26 -1.61 9.55
C GLU A 86 13.40 -2.80 9.07
N MET A 87 13.43 -3.05 7.76
CA MET A 87 13.42 -4.45 7.27
C MET A 87 14.50 -4.73 6.21
N GLN A 88 15.64 -4.06 6.42
CA GLN A 88 16.97 -4.65 6.28
C GLN A 88 17.23 -5.26 7.68
N GLU A 89 17.60 -6.51 7.91
CA GLU A 89 18.42 -7.41 7.08
C GLU A 89 17.92 -8.89 7.01
N GLU A 90 16.84 -9.27 7.71
CA GLU A 90 16.46 -10.70 7.89
C GLU A 90 15.17 -11.20 7.20
N SER A 91 14.38 -10.37 6.51
CA SER A 91 13.16 -10.85 5.83
C SER A 91 13.45 -11.54 4.49
N SER A 92 14.21 -12.64 4.57
CA SER A 92 14.46 -13.53 3.45
C SER A 92 13.26 -14.45 3.23
N TRP A 93 12.57 -14.26 2.10
CA TRP A 93 11.87 -15.29 1.32
C TRP A 93 10.96 -16.26 2.11
N ASP A 94 9.64 -16.06 2.03
CA ASP A 94 8.62 -17.00 2.53
C ASP A 94 8.69 -18.39 1.84
N ALA A 95 8.03 -19.41 2.40
CA ALA A 95 7.86 -20.72 1.78
C ALA A 95 7.03 -20.71 0.46
N GLN A 96 6.33 -19.61 0.12
CA GLN A 96 5.72 -19.36 -1.22
C GLN A 96 6.12 -18.02 -1.87
N GLY A 97 6.57 -17.04 -1.09
CA GLY A 97 7.96 -16.60 -1.14
C GLY A 97 8.26 -15.16 -1.54
N ARG A 98 7.46 -14.16 -1.10
CA ARG A 98 7.41 -12.89 -1.85
C ARG A 98 7.43 -11.55 -1.06
N PRO A 99 8.52 -10.77 -1.12
CA PRO A 99 8.53 -9.34 -0.79
C PRO A 99 7.90 -8.46 -1.89
N LYS A 100 6.74 -8.87 -2.42
CA LYS A 100 6.10 -8.29 -3.64
C LYS A 100 5.76 -6.80 -3.49
N VAL A 101 5.27 -6.37 -2.33
CA VAL A 101 4.81 -4.98 -2.12
C VAL A 101 6.01 -4.02 -2.17
N MET A 102 7.10 -4.32 -1.45
CA MET A 102 8.31 -3.50 -1.48
C MET A 102 8.98 -3.50 -2.85
N ALA A 103 9.02 -4.64 -3.55
CA ALA A 103 9.53 -4.70 -4.93
C ALA A 103 8.69 -3.85 -5.92
N ARG A 104 7.35 -3.81 -5.75
CA ARG A 104 6.47 -2.96 -6.55
C ARG A 104 6.61 -1.47 -6.21
N ILE A 105 6.78 -1.11 -4.94
CA ILE A 105 7.11 0.26 -4.51
C ILE A 105 8.45 0.70 -5.09
N ALA A 106 9.48 -0.14 -5.03
CA ALA A 106 10.79 0.14 -5.63
C ALA A 106 10.68 0.35 -7.16
N LYS A 107 9.81 -0.40 -7.85
CA LYS A 107 9.53 -0.17 -9.28
C LYS A 107 8.85 1.18 -9.53
N ILE A 108 7.89 1.60 -8.69
CA ILE A 108 7.28 2.94 -8.79
C ILE A 108 8.33 4.04 -8.58
N ASP A 109 9.21 3.88 -7.60
CA ASP A 109 10.32 4.81 -7.36
C ASP A 109 11.29 4.88 -8.55
N GLN A 110 11.62 3.74 -9.18
CA GLN A 110 12.40 3.73 -10.42
C GLN A 110 11.69 4.49 -11.55
N SER A 111 10.40 4.26 -11.79
CA SER A 111 9.64 4.99 -12.82
C SER A 111 9.58 6.51 -12.55
N LEU A 112 9.56 6.94 -11.28
CA LEU A 112 9.67 8.35 -10.89
C LEU A 112 11.07 8.94 -11.16
N ASP A 113 12.14 8.15 -11.06
CA ASP A 113 13.51 8.55 -11.44
C ASP A 113 13.70 8.58 -12.96
N GLU A 114 13.12 7.64 -13.70
CA GLU A 114 13.09 7.67 -15.17
C GLU A 114 12.36 8.90 -15.72
N LEU A 115 11.18 9.21 -15.17
CA LEU A 115 10.42 10.43 -15.48
C LEU A 115 11.27 11.69 -15.22
N GLY A 116 12.04 11.70 -14.13
CA GLY A 116 12.96 12.80 -13.83
C GLY A 116 14.10 12.92 -14.84
N LYS A 117 14.74 11.81 -15.21
CA LYS A 117 15.79 11.77 -16.24
C LYS A 117 15.28 12.27 -17.60
N GLN A 118 14.09 11.82 -18.01
CA GLN A 118 13.46 12.29 -19.25
C GLN A 118 13.19 13.79 -19.23
N LEU A 119 12.78 14.37 -18.10
CA LEU A 119 12.53 15.81 -18.00
C LEU A 119 13.81 16.66 -18.00
N LEU A 120 14.95 16.08 -17.62
CA LEU A 120 16.27 16.71 -17.75
C LEU A 120 16.85 16.59 -19.17
N ASP A 121 16.29 15.72 -20.02
CA ASP A 121 16.67 15.62 -21.43
C ASP A 121 16.06 16.80 -22.22
N GLN A 122 16.86 17.38 -23.12
CA GLN A 122 16.50 18.59 -23.86
C GLN A 122 15.37 18.36 -24.89
N GLN A 123 14.98 17.10 -25.13
CA GLN A 123 13.92 16.70 -26.07
C GLN A 123 12.67 16.13 -25.40
N ALA A 124 12.47 16.35 -24.09
CA ALA A 124 11.32 15.87 -23.33
C ALA A 124 9.98 16.23 -23.99
N LYS A 125 9.24 15.24 -24.53
CA LYS A 125 7.94 15.49 -25.16
C LYS A 125 6.81 15.35 -24.14
N PRO A 126 5.79 16.25 -24.16
CA PRO A 126 4.60 16.13 -23.30
C PRO A 126 3.91 14.76 -23.36
N LEU A 127 3.88 14.12 -24.53
CA LEU A 127 3.28 12.79 -24.73
C LEU A 127 4.08 11.67 -24.03
N GLU A 128 5.40 11.75 -24.03
CA GLU A 128 6.28 10.76 -23.38
C GLU A 128 6.17 10.87 -21.85
N VAL A 129 6.14 12.11 -21.35
CA VAL A 129 5.87 12.42 -19.92
C VAL A 129 4.50 11.88 -19.50
N LEU A 130 3.45 12.14 -20.28
CA LEU A 130 2.10 11.62 -20.00
C LEU A 130 2.06 10.09 -19.98
N THR A 131 2.75 9.45 -20.93
CA THR A 131 2.87 7.99 -21.01
C THR A 131 3.53 7.39 -19.76
N LYS A 132 4.60 8.03 -19.23
CA LYS A 132 5.21 7.61 -17.96
C LYS A 132 4.31 7.86 -16.74
N ILE A 133 3.52 8.93 -16.74
CA ILE A 133 2.54 9.17 -15.68
C ILE A 133 1.47 8.06 -15.66
N ASP A 134 0.99 7.62 -16.83
CA ASP A 134 0.04 6.51 -16.94
C ASP A 134 0.68 5.15 -16.57
N GLU A 135 1.97 4.93 -16.87
CA GLU A 135 2.71 3.77 -16.35
C GLU A 135 2.75 3.78 -14.82
N ILE A 136 3.11 4.91 -14.20
CA ILE A 136 3.13 5.08 -12.74
C ILE A 136 1.73 4.86 -12.14
N ARG A 137 0.67 5.38 -12.78
CA ARG A 137 -0.72 5.13 -12.40
C ARG A 137 -1.04 3.63 -12.41
N GLY A 138 -0.65 2.91 -13.47
CA GLY A 138 -0.84 1.47 -13.59
C GLY A 138 -0.12 0.68 -12.49
N LEU A 139 1.13 1.02 -12.19
CA LEU A 139 1.90 0.42 -11.11
C LEU A 139 1.27 0.66 -9.72
N ILE A 140 0.72 1.85 -9.50
CA ILE A 140 0.00 2.17 -8.26
C ILE A 140 -1.31 1.37 -8.17
N VAL A 141 -2.04 1.17 -9.27
CA VAL A 141 -3.24 0.30 -9.26
C VAL A 141 -2.88 -1.15 -8.97
N ASP A 142 -1.83 -1.70 -9.60
CA ASP A 142 -1.34 -3.07 -9.33
C ASP A 142 -0.90 -3.29 -7.88
N LEU A 143 -0.44 -2.23 -7.19
CA LEU A 143 -0.05 -2.30 -5.78
C LEU A 143 -1.25 -2.55 -4.83
N PHE A 144 -2.47 -2.19 -5.25
CA PHE A 144 -3.74 -2.36 -4.51
C PHE A 144 -4.66 -3.45 -5.11
N ALA A 145 -4.20 -4.16 -6.15
CA ALA A 145 -4.89 -5.25 -6.82
C ALA A 145 -4.63 -6.62 -6.15
#